data_AF-A0A1A8C9D5-F1
#
_entry.id   AF-A0A1A8C9D5-F1
#
_cell.length_a   1.000
_cell.length_b   1.000
_cell.length_c   1.000
_cell.angle_alpha   90.00
_cell.angle_beta   90.00
_cell.angle_gamma   90.00
#
_symmetry.space_group_name_H-M   'P 1'
#
loop_
_entity.id
_entity.type
_entity.pdbx_description
1 polymer ?
#
loop_
_entity_poly.entity_id
_entity_poly.type
_entity_poly.pdbx_seq_one_letter_code
_entity_poly.pdbx_strand_id
1 'polypeptide(L)'
;CPKSHPEVTQRGKHYLDLKPDQWSLIEELNQVLEPFHSATVFMSGEQYVTLSALPHVDKIKKSLQSQNLESPPVVSFQTHAKEQVTTRWKDLGEFKPESPNITLLAASLDPRFRKLKFLPADQAFGVKNALQTMALAVKQQLRPTGCGNEASSTAEGAPSTAHKDKMTTSFLDSDSTSSDEEQDEEQLSKEAIQNEVLAYFGEQSLPKKDDPLIWWKANEQRFPTLAKLANSLLCIPATSTPSEWLFSAAGNIVSKKRASLSPEHVDMLTFLHCNHRFLG
;
A
#
# COMPACT_ATOMS: atom_id res chain seq x y z
N CYS A 1 -8.64 -39.26 72.57
CA CYS A 1 -9.57 -38.48 71.73
C CYS A 1 -9.13 -37.03 71.71
N PRO A 2 -8.68 -36.54 70.55
CA PRO A 2 -9.42 -35.50 69.85
C PRO A 2 -9.72 -35.89 68.40
N LYS A 3 -10.84 -35.38 67.92
CA LYS A 3 -11.56 -35.77 66.71
C LYS A 3 -10.85 -35.27 65.45
N SER A 4 -10.50 -36.20 64.56
CA SER A 4 -10.12 -35.92 63.17
C SER A 4 -11.35 -35.48 62.38
N HIS A 5 -11.38 -34.21 61.94
CA HIS A 5 -12.35 -33.71 60.96
C HIS A 5 -12.07 -34.33 59.59
N PRO A 6 -13.05 -34.96 58.92
CA PRO A 6 -12.87 -35.51 57.57
C PRO A 6 -13.49 -34.57 56.55
N GLU A 7 -12.84 -33.45 56.25
CA GLU A 7 -13.20 -32.62 55.09
C GLU A 7 -11.95 -32.16 54.36
N VAL A 8 -11.24 -33.14 53.79
CA VAL A 8 -10.41 -32.88 52.60
C VAL A 8 -11.19 -33.45 51.43
N THR A 9 -12.11 -32.64 50.91
CA THR A 9 -12.75 -32.88 49.61
C THR A 9 -11.62 -32.99 48.59
N GLN A 10 -11.44 -34.17 48.00
CA GLN A 10 -10.44 -34.39 46.96
C GLN A 10 -10.66 -33.34 45.86
N ARG A 11 -9.63 -32.52 45.58
CA ARG A 11 -9.60 -31.71 44.34
C ARG A 11 -9.71 -32.70 43.18
N GLY A 12 -10.89 -32.75 42.55
CA GLY A 12 -11.11 -33.53 41.36
C GLY A 12 -10.03 -33.19 40.34
N LYS A 13 -9.34 -34.20 39.84
CA LYS A 13 -8.46 -34.06 38.68
C LYS A 13 -9.35 -33.67 37.50
N HIS A 14 -9.52 -32.38 37.25
CA HIS A 14 -10.07 -31.91 35.99
C HIS A 14 -9.06 -32.30 34.91
N TYR A 15 -9.32 -33.42 34.23
CA TYR A 15 -8.65 -33.73 32.98
C TYR A 15 -9.02 -32.63 32.00
N LEU A 16 -8.03 -31.84 31.59
CA LEU A 16 -8.13 -30.84 30.51
C LEU A 16 -8.08 -31.52 29.13
N ASP A 17 -8.61 -32.74 29.04
CA ASP A 17 -8.56 -33.52 27.81
C ASP A 17 -9.79 -33.17 26.98
N LEU A 18 -9.53 -32.60 25.80
CA LEU A 18 -10.55 -32.33 24.81
C LEU A 18 -11.18 -33.65 24.36
N LYS A 19 -12.52 -33.68 24.34
CA LYS A 19 -13.28 -34.83 23.83
C LYS A 19 -13.04 -35.01 22.32
N PRO A 20 -13.20 -36.23 21.76
CA PRO A 20 -13.05 -36.45 20.31
C PRO A 20 -13.89 -35.49 19.45
N ASP A 21 -15.14 -35.23 19.86
CA ASP A 21 -16.02 -34.28 19.17
C ASP A 21 -15.53 -32.82 19.22
N GLN A 22 -14.74 -32.47 20.24
CA GLN A 22 -14.13 -31.15 20.34
C GLN A 22 -12.88 -31.04 19.46
N TRP A 23 -12.15 -32.14 19.27
CA TRP A 23 -11.03 -32.19 18.33
C TRP A 23 -11.51 -32.05 16.89
N SER A 24 -12.56 -32.76 16.49
CA SER A 24 -13.15 -32.60 15.15
C SER A 24 -13.69 -31.19 14.93
N LEU A 25 -14.34 -30.59 15.94
CA LEU A 25 -14.77 -29.20 15.89
C LEU A 25 -13.61 -28.22 15.65
N ILE A 26 -12.47 -28.42 16.33
CA ILE A 26 -11.28 -27.59 16.17
C ILE A 26 -10.66 -27.77 14.78
N GLU A 27 -10.64 -28.99 14.25
CA GLU A 27 -10.16 -29.27 12.90
C GLU A 27 -11.02 -28.57 11.85
N GLU A 28 -12.34 -28.64 11.95
CA GLU A 28 -13.26 -27.92 11.08
C GLU A 28 -13.11 -26.39 11.22
N LEU A 29 -12.95 -25.88 12.44
CA LEU A 29 -12.74 -24.46 12.68
C LEU A 29 -11.42 -23.98 12.06
N ASN A 30 -10.35 -24.77 12.15
CA ASN A 30 -9.07 -24.46 11.52
C ASN A 30 -9.22 -24.35 10.00
N GLN A 31 -10.03 -25.20 9.37
CA GLN A 31 -10.33 -25.07 7.95
C GLN A 31 -10.94 -23.69 7.65
N VAL A 32 -11.94 -23.26 8.43
CA VAL A 32 -12.59 -21.94 8.22
C VAL A 32 -11.62 -20.77 8.47
N LEU A 33 -10.68 -20.93 9.39
CA LEU A 33 -9.69 -19.91 9.74
C LEU A 33 -8.50 -19.84 8.78
N GLU A 34 -8.17 -20.92 8.07
CA GLU A 34 -7.02 -21.00 7.16
C GLU A 34 -6.97 -19.86 6.11
N PRO A 35 -8.08 -19.47 5.44
CA PRO A 35 -8.07 -18.37 4.49
C PRO A 35 -7.79 -17.01 5.16
N PHE A 36 -8.26 -16.82 6.39
CA PHE A 36 -7.98 -15.60 7.16
C PHE A 36 -6.53 -15.55 7.62
N HIS A 37 -5.99 -16.69 8.05
CA HIS A 37 -4.57 -16.81 8.40
C HIS A 37 -3.69 -16.49 7.20
N SER A 38 -3.94 -17.14 6.07
CA SER A 38 -3.23 -16.90 4.80
C SER A 38 -3.31 -15.44 4.36
N ALA A 39 -4.49 -14.82 4.44
CA ALA A 39 -4.67 -13.40 4.11
C ALA A 39 -3.90 -12.48 5.07
N THR A 40 -3.92 -12.77 6.37
CA THR A 40 -3.22 -11.99 7.39
C THR A 40 -1.71 -12.06 7.16
N VAL A 41 -1.15 -13.26 6.97
CA VAL A 41 0.28 -13.45 6.69
C VAL A 41 0.69 -12.70 5.42
N PHE A 42 -0.14 -12.74 4.38
CA PHE A 42 0.12 -12.00 3.15
C PHE A 42 0.06 -10.47 3.37
N MET A 43 -0.91 -9.97 4.13
CA MET A 43 -1.10 -8.54 4.36
C MET A 43 -0.11 -7.92 5.36
N SER A 44 0.53 -8.75 6.19
CA SER A 44 1.58 -8.37 7.12
C SER A 44 2.98 -8.33 6.47
N GLY A 45 3.08 -8.62 5.17
CA GLY A 45 4.35 -8.54 4.44
C GLY A 45 4.85 -7.11 4.24
N GLU A 46 6.17 -6.92 4.30
CA GLU A 46 6.82 -5.61 4.14
C GLU A 46 7.69 -5.51 2.88
N GLN A 47 8.05 -6.66 2.29
CA GLN A 47 8.98 -6.73 1.16
C GLN A 47 8.29 -6.72 -0.20
N TYR A 48 6.97 -6.65 -0.22
CA TYR A 48 6.17 -6.68 -1.43
C TYR A 48 4.91 -5.83 -1.26
N VAL A 49 4.29 -5.47 -2.38
CA VAL A 49 3.09 -4.64 -2.41
C VAL A 49 1.90 -5.39 -1.83
N THR A 50 1.35 -4.86 -0.74
CA THR A 50 0.17 -5.41 -0.06
C THR A 50 -1.12 -4.65 -0.39
N LEU A 51 -1.07 -3.32 -0.57
CA LEU A 51 -2.28 -2.50 -0.72
C LEU A 51 -3.06 -2.84 -2.00
N SER A 52 -2.38 -3.17 -3.09
CA SER A 52 -3.03 -3.55 -4.36
C SER A 52 -3.80 -4.88 -4.28
N ALA A 53 -3.52 -5.72 -3.28
CA ALA A 53 -4.16 -7.01 -3.10
C ALA A 53 -5.47 -6.92 -2.29
N LEU A 54 -5.63 -5.87 -1.48
CA LEU A 54 -6.79 -5.67 -0.62
C LEU A 54 -8.15 -5.78 -1.33
N PRO A 55 -8.35 -5.28 -2.56
CA PRO A 55 -9.63 -5.40 -3.24
C PRO A 55 -9.98 -6.85 -3.62
N HIS A 56 -9.05 -7.81 -3.44
CA HIS A 56 -9.28 -9.24 -3.66
C HIS A 56 -9.84 -9.98 -2.44
N VAL A 57 -10.43 -9.28 -1.46
CA VAL A 57 -11.17 -9.89 -0.33
C VAL A 57 -12.23 -10.90 -0.80
N ASP A 58 -12.73 -10.78 -2.04
CA ASP A 58 -13.61 -11.78 -2.65
C ASP A 58 -13.01 -13.19 -2.74
N LYS A 59 -11.68 -13.33 -2.75
CA LYS A 59 -11.03 -14.65 -2.65
C LYS A 59 -11.31 -15.30 -1.29
N ILE A 60 -11.30 -14.53 -0.21
CA ILE A 60 -11.65 -15.02 1.14
C ILE A 60 -13.12 -15.43 1.14
N LYS A 61 -14.02 -14.61 0.57
CA LYS A 61 -15.45 -14.94 0.43
C LYS A 61 -15.67 -16.25 -0.33
N LYS A 62 -14.98 -16.45 -1.46
CA LYS A 62 -15.07 -17.69 -2.25
C LYS A 62 -14.50 -18.89 -1.52
N SER A 63 -13.36 -18.73 -0.83
CA SER A 63 -12.74 -19.78 -0.04
C SER A 63 -13.61 -20.21 1.14
N LEU A 64 -14.36 -19.28 1.73
CA LEU A 64 -15.35 -19.58 2.76
C LEU A 64 -16.55 -20.36 2.21
N GLN A 65 -16.88 -20.27 0.93
CA GLN A 65 -18.00 -20.99 0.33
C GLN A 65 -17.65 -22.42 -0.11
N SER A 66 -16.36 -22.72 -0.31
CA SER A 66 -15.92 -24.01 -0.86
C SER A 66 -15.68 -25.09 0.19
N GLN A 67 -15.89 -24.81 1.47
CA GLN A 67 -15.61 -25.77 2.54
C GLN A 67 -16.84 -26.62 2.85
N ASN A 68 -16.63 -27.93 2.92
CA ASN A 68 -17.64 -28.89 3.33
C ASN A 68 -17.54 -29.05 4.85
N LEU A 69 -18.49 -28.49 5.59
CA LEU A 69 -18.52 -28.48 7.05
C LEU A 69 -19.65 -29.38 7.55
N GLU A 70 -19.38 -30.18 8.57
CA GLU A 70 -20.34 -31.13 9.14
C GLU A 70 -20.94 -30.62 10.45
N SER A 71 -20.20 -29.79 11.19
CA SER A 71 -20.58 -29.33 12.52
C SER A 71 -21.44 -28.05 12.50
N PRO A 72 -22.67 -28.07 13.08
CA PRO A 72 -23.57 -26.91 13.07
C PRO A 72 -22.99 -25.60 13.66
N PRO A 73 -22.21 -25.62 14.77
CA PRO A 73 -21.56 -24.42 15.29
C PRO A 73 -20.56 -23.79 14.29
N VAL A 74 -19.82 -24.62 13.54
CA VAL A 74 -18.82 -24.13 12.57
C VAL A 74 -19.51 -23.54 11.34
N VAL A 75 -20.62 -24.14 10.89
CA VAL A 75 -21.46 -23.59 9.81
C VAL A 75 -22.05 -22.23 10.21
N SER A 76 -22.53 -22.11 11.45
CA SER A 76 -23.01 -20.83 11.99
C SER A 76 -21.90 -19.78 12.00
N PHE A 77 -20.71 -20.15 12.49
CA PHE A 77 -19.54 -19.28 12.48
C PHE A 77 -19.14 -18.86 11.05
N GLN A 78 -19.07 -19.79 10.10
CA GLN A 78 -18.74 -19.52 8.69
C GLN A 78 -19.73 -18.52 8.07
N THR A 79 -21.02 -18.69 8.34
CA THR A 79 -22.08 -17.78 7.86
C THR A 79 -21.88 -16.38 8.42
N HIS A 80 -21.64 -16.27 9.74
CA HIS A 80 -21.36 -15.00 10.41
C HIS A 80 -20.06 -14.36 9.90
N ALA A 81 -19.00 -15.14 9.74
CA ALA A 81 -17.72 -14.67 9.24
C ALA A 81 -17.85 -14.09 7.82
N LYS A 82 -18.61 -14.76 6.95
CA LYS A 82 -18.91 -14.28 5.59
C LYS A 82 -19.70 -12.97 5.61
N GLU A 83 -20.70 -12.86 6.46
CA GLU A 83 -21.47 -11.62 6.63
C GLU A 83 -20.56 -10.47 7.10
N GLN A 84 -19.74 -10.72 8.13
CA GLN A 84 -18.81 -9.72 8.67
C GLN A 84 -17.74 -9.29 7.65
N VAL A 85 -17.21 -10.22 6.86
CA VAL A 85 -16.29 -9.91 5.75
C VAL A 85 -16.97 -9.01 4.72
N THR A 86 -18.22 -9.30 4.39
CA THR A 86 -18.98 -8.55 3.39
C THR A 86 -19.32 -7.15 3.88
N THR A 87 -19.77 -7.02 5.13
CA THR A 87 -20.15 -5.74 5.74
C THR A 87 -18.93 -4.85 5.98
N ARG A 88 -17.84 -5.38 6.55
CA ARG A 88 -16.66 -4.57 6.89
C ARG A 88 -15.85 -4.11 5.68
N TRP A 89 -15.78 -4.90 4.62
CA TRP A 89 -15.00 -4.58 3.41
C TRP A 89 -15.86 -4.17 2.21
N LYS A 90 -17.12 -3.80 2.41
CA LYS A 90 -18.02 -3.35 1.34
C LYS A 90 -17.44 -2.17 0.56
N ASP A 91 -16.97 -1.16 1.28
CA ASP A 91 -16.42 0.08 0.69
C ASP A 91 -15.08 -0.12 -0.02
N LEU A 92 -14.39 -1.25 0.21
CA LEU A 92 -13.07 -1.51 -0.37
C LEU A 92 -13.14 -1.87 -1.85
N GLY A 93 -14.28 -2.41 -2.29
CA GLY A 93 -14.54 -2.81 -3.67
C GLY A 93 -15.45 -1.85 -4.44
N GLU A 94 -15.99 -0.82 -3.79
CA GLU A 94 -16.91 0.15 -4.41
C GLU A 94 -16.15 1.42 -4.82
N PHE A 95 -16.24 1.76 -6.12
CA PHE A 95 -15.76 3.04 -6.61
C PHE A 95 -16.80 4.14 -6.32
N LYS A 96 -16.40 5.14 -5.53
CA LYS A 96 -17.20 6.33 -5.26
C LYS A 96 -16.58 7.53 -6.01
N PRO A 97 -17.34 8.25 -6.86
CA PRO A 97 -16.81 9.38 -7.62
C PRO A 97 -16.28 10.53 -6.76
N GLU A 98 -16.90 10.76 -5.59
CA GLU A 98 -16.55 11.87 -4.70
C GLU A 98 -15.28 11.62 -3.86
N SER A 99 -14.92 10.35 -3.66
CA SER A 99 -13.72 9.97 -2.90
C SER A 99 -13.09 8.74 -3.56
N PRO A 100 -12.05 8.94 -4.40
CA PRO A 100 -11.44 7.83 -5.09
C PRO A 100 -10.73 6.92 -4.09
N ASN A 101 -11.13 5.65 -4.07
CA ASN A 101 -10.56 4.67 -3.14
C ASN A 101 -9.10 4.37 -3.52
N ILE A 102 -8.17 4.77 -2.66
CA ILE A 102 -6.71 4.59 -2.81
C ILE A 102 -6.36 3.13 -3.10
N THR A 103 -7.10 2.20 -2.51
CA THR A 103 -6.92 0.76 -2.70
C THR A 103 -7.22 0.32 -4.14
N LEU A 104 -8.30 0.87 -4.73
CA LEU A 104 -8.68 0.57 -6.12
C LEU A 104 -7.67 1.17 -7.11
N LEU A 105 -7.15 2.36 -6.80
CA LEU A 105 -6.10 2.99 -7.59
C LEU A 105 -4.79 2.19 -7.54
N ALA A 106 -4.36 1.79 -6.36
CA ALA A 106 -3.20 0.90 -6.18
C ALA A 106 -3.39 -0.42 -6.93
N ALA A 107 -4.59 -1.03 -6.87
CA ALA A 107 -4.88 -2.25 -7.64
C ALA A 107 -4.84 -2.02 -9.17
N SER A 108 -5.28 -0.85 -9.65
CA SER A 108 -5.21 -0.51 -11.08
C SER A 108 -3.78 -0.29 -11.57
N LEU A 109 -2.91 0.27 -10.71
CA LEU A 109 -1.50 0.49 -10.96
C LEU A 109 -0.64 -0.77 -10.74
N ASP A 110 -1.22 -1.86 -10.25
CA ASP A 110 -0.53 -3.14 -10.16
C ASP A 110 -0.65 -3.88 -11.51
N PRO A 111 0.48 -4.12 -12.23
CA PRO A 111 0.48 -4.85 -13.50
C PRO A 111 -0.16 -6.24 -13.44
N ARG A 112 -0.21 -6.87 -12.25
CA ARG A 112 -0.82 -8.18 -12.02
C ARG A 112 -2.35 -8.11 -12.03
N PHE A 113 -2.93 -6.99 -11.62
CA PHE A 113 -4.38 -6.79 -11.46
C PHE A 113 -4.96 -5.72 -12.38
N ARG A 114 -4.15 -5.15 -13.27
CA ARG A 114 -4.47 -4.09 -14.24
C ARG A 114 -5.85 -4.16 -14.91
N LYS A 115 -6.33 -5.37 -15.24
CA LYS A 115 -7.63 -5.56 -15.91
C LYS A 115 -8.84 -5.41 -14.97
N LEU A 116 -8.61 -5.23 -13.67
CA LEU A 116 -9.64 -5.04 -12.65
C LEU A 116 -10.80 -6.04 -12.76
N LYS A 117 -10.50 -7.32 -13.04
CA LYS A 117 -11.50 -8.38 -13.30
C LYS A 117 -12.45 -8.66 -12.12
N PHE A 118 -12.16 -8.09 -10.96
CA PHE A 118 -12.99 -8.18 -9.76
C PHE A 118 -14.02 -7.06 -9.65
N LEU A 119 -13.90 -5.98 -10.46
CA LEU A 119 -14.88 -4.90 -10.53
C LEU A 119 -15.77 -5.04 -11.78
N PRO A 120 -17.00 -4.50 -11.73
CA PRO A 120 -17.80 -4.29 -12.93
C PRO A 120 -17.19 -3.20 -13.82
N ALA A 121 -17.51 -3.26 -15.12
CA ALA A 121 -16.83 -2.47 -16.15
C ALA A 121 -17.05 -0.95 -16.01
N ASP A 122 -18.20 -0.54 -15.47
CA ASP A 122 -18.56 0.84 -15.14
C ASP A 122 -17.63 1.43 -14.07
N GLN A 123 -17.42 0.70 -12.98
CA GLN A 123 -16.53 1.11 -11.90
C GLN A 123 -15.07 1.09 -12.34
N ALA A 124 -14.68 0.09 -13.14
CA ALA A 124 -13.34 0.05 -13.72
C ALA A 124 -13.04 1.27 -14.60
N PHE A 125 -14.03 1.78 -15.34
CA PHE A 125 -13.91 3.02 -16.11
C PHE A 125 -13.76 4.24 -15.20
N GLY A 126 -14.55 4.32 -14.12
CA GLY A 126 -14.43 5.37 -13.10
C GLY A 126 -13.02 5.45 -12.49
N VAL A 127 -12.43 4.29 -12.14
CA VAL A 127 -11.05 4.21 -11.61
C VAL A 127 -10.03 4.71 -12.62
N LYS A 128 -10.19 4.39 -13.92
CA LYS A 128 -9.29 4.89 -14.98
C LYS A 128 -9.33 6.41 -15.09
N ASN A 129 -10.52 7.00 -15.04
CA ASN A 129 -10.67 8.45 -15.09
C ASN A 129 -10.05 9.12 -13.85
N ALA A 130 -10.29 8.56 -12.66
CA ALA A 130 -9.68 9.06 -11.43
C ALA A 130 -8.14 8.99 -11.49
N LEU A 131 -7.59 7.89 -12.02
CA LEU A 131 -6.16 7.73 -12.21
C LEU A 131 -5.58 8.77 -13.17
N GLN A 132 -6.28 9.04 -14.28
CA GLN A 132 -5.88 10.07 -15.23
C GLN A 132 -5.90 11.47 -14.59
N THR A 133 -6.93 11.80 -13.81
CA THR A 133 -6.99 13.07 -13.06
C THR A 133 -5.84 13.22 -12.08
N MET A 134 -5.48 12.16 -11.35
CA MET A 134 -4.31 12.16 -10.47
C MET A 134 -3.00 12.29 -11.23
N ALA A 135 -2.86 11.64 -12.39
CA ALA A 135 -1.66 11.75 -13.22
C ALA A 135 -1.47 13.18 -13.75
N LEU A 136 -2.56 13.84 -14.15
CA LEU A 136 -2.55 15.26 -14.53
C LEU A 136 -2.12 16.15 -13.36
N ALA A 137 -2.68 15.93 -12.16
CA ALA A 137 -2.33 16.70 -10.98
C ALA A 137 -0.84 16.55 -10.60
N VAL A 138 -0.29 15.33 -10.64
CA VAL A 138 1.13 15.08 -10.36
C VAL A 138 2.03 15.76 -11.39
N LYS A 139 1.65 15.76 -12.67
CA LYS A 139 2.43 16.43 -13.72
C LYS A 139 2.40 17.97 -13.56
N GLN A 140 1.28 18.54 -13.17
CA GLN A 140 1.16 19.98 -12.90
C GLN A 140 2.03 20.41 -11.71
N GLN A 141 2.10 19.61 -10.64
CA GLN A 141 3.00 19.86 -9.51
C GLN A 141 4.50 19.76 -9.86
N LEU A 142 4.85 19.07 -10.96
CA LEU A 142 6.21 18.91 -11.45
C LEU A 142 6.66 20.00 -12.43
N ARG A 143 5.78 20.93 -12.84
CA ARG A 143 6.23 22.14 -13.53
C ARG A 143 7.20 22.87 -12.60
N PRO A 144 8.38 23.29 -13.06
CA PRO A 144 9.33 23.99 -12.22
C PRO A 144 8.72 25.32 -11.79
N THR A 145 8.05 25.32 -10.65
CA THR A 145 7.82 26.55 -9.91
C THR A 145 9.21 26.94 -9.44
N GLY A 146 9.79 27.97 -10.07
CA GLY A 146 11.06 28.54 -9.66
C GLY A 146 10.95 29.04 -8.22
N CYS A 147 11.26 28.17 -7.26
CA CYS A 147 11.40 28.55 -5.88
C CYS A 147 12.87 28.92 -5.69
N GLY A 148 13.13 30.22 -5.72
CA GLY A 148 14.39 30.78 -5.27
C GLY A 148 14.58 30.42 -3.81
N ASN A 149 15.49 29.48 -3.53
CA ASN A 149 16.12 29.42 -2.23
C ASN A 149 17.04 30.63 -2.11
N GLU A 150 16.54 31.70 -1.51
CA GLU A 150 17.37 32.71 -0.88
C GLU A 150 18.14 32.06 0.28
N ALA A 151 19.31 31.51 -0.04
CA ALA A 151 20.37 31.40 0.92
C ALA A 151 21.10 32.75 0.94
N SER A 152 20.65 33.65 1.82
CA SER A 152 21.44 34.81 2.22
C SER A 152 22.76 34.33 2.82
N SER A 153 23.86 34.61 2.12
CA SER A 153 25.14 34.90 2.77
C SER A 153 25.84 36.01 1.97
N THR A 154 26.22 37.02 2.73
CA THR A 154 26.74 38.33 2.37
C THR A 154 28.09 38.29 1.62
N ALA A 155 28.22 39.27 0.70
CA ALA A 155 29.40 39.95 0.14
C ALA A 155 30.79 39.64 0.77
N GLU A 156 31.92 39.66 0.03
CA GLU A 156 32.40 40.76 -0.82
C GLU A 156 33.72 40.35 -1.54
N GLY A 157 34.01 40.92 -2.73
CA GLY A 157 35.37 40.93 -3.33
C GLY A 157 35.46 40.73 -4.85
N ALA A 158 35.49 41.81 -5.63
CA ALA A 158 35.70 41.88 -7.10
C ALA A 158 37.22 41.98 -7.47
N PRO A 159 37.65 42.29 -8.73
CA PRO A 159 37.26 41.83 -10.08
C PRO A 159 38.49 41.43 -10.96
N SER A 160 38.31 40.78 -12.13
CA SER A 160 39.19 40.99 -13.31
C SER A 160 38.65 40.50 -14.67
N THR A 161 38.35 41.46 -15.54
CA THR A 161 38.73 41.62 -16.97
C THR A 161 38.59 40.50 -18.04
N ALA A 162 37.89 40.89 -19.14
CA ALA A 162 38.34 40.91 -20.55
C ALA A 162 37.56 40.08 -21.62
N HIS A 163 36.79 40.84 -22.42
CA HIS A 163 36.64 40.83 -23.90
C HIS A 163 36.32 39.54 -24.70
N LYS A 164 35.15 39.53 -25.37
CA LYS A 164 35.04 39.71 -26.85
C LYS A 164 33.60 39.95 -27.35
N ASP A 165 33.43 41.10 -28.00
CA ASP A 165 32.47 41.49 -29.05
C ASP A 165 32.38 40.43 -30.20
N LYS A 166 31.37 40.27 -31.08
CA LYS A 166 30.12 40.96 -31.45
C LYS A 166 29.39 40.10 -32.54
N MET A 167 28.05 40.11 -32.57
CA MET A 167 27.16 40.34 -33.76
C MET A 167 27.15 39.21 -34.85
N THR A 168 26.07 38.64 -35.41
CA THR A 168 24.67 38.98 -35.80
C THR A 168 23.90 37.63 -35.92
N THR A 169 22.61 37.44 -35.72
CA THR A 169 21.44 38.06 -36.38
C THR A 169 20.18 37.84 -35.53
N SER A 170 19.64 38.91 -34.97
CA SER A 170 18.23 39.01 -34.57
C SER A 170 17.39 39.25 -35.83
N PHE A 171 16.54 38.31 -36.24
CA PHE A 171 15.62 38.54 -37.36
C PHE A 171 14.28 37.80 -37.27
N LEU A 172 13.93 37.24 -36.10
CA LEU A 172 12.60 36.66 -35.85
C LEU A 172 12.19 36.98 -34.41
N ASP A 173 12.14 38.28 -34.09
CA ASP A 173 11.24 38.76 -33.05
C ASP A 173 9.93 39.10 -33.77
N SER A 174 9.02 38.11 -33.78
CA SER A 174 7.65 38.30 -34.24
C SER A 174 6.75 38.17 -33.04
N ASP A 175 6.52 39.33 -32.43
CA ASP A 175 5.45 39.68 -31.53
C ASP A 175 4.11 39.00 -31.89
N SER A 176 3.61 38.13 -31.00
CA SER A 176 2.19 37.96 -30.65
C SER A 176 1.86 36.53 -30.17
N THR A 177 1.20 36.47 -29.00
CA THR A 177 0.46 35.33 -28.39
C THR A 177 1.18 34.36 -27.44
N SER A 178 1.83 34.89 -26.40
CA SER A 178 2.26 34.09 -25.24
C SER A 178 1.11 33.37 -24.49
N SER A 179 -0.14 33.63 -24.83
CA SER A 179 -1.32 32.98 -24.25
C SER A 179 -1.78 31.73 -25.01
N ASP A 180 -1.42 31.58 -26.29
CA ASP A 180 -1.84 30.44 -27.12
C ASP A 180 -0.81 29.30 -27.06
N GLU A 181 0.50 29.61 -26.99
CA GLU A 181 1.56 28.60 -26.86
C GLU A 181 1.47 27.80 -25.55
N GLU A 182 1.11 28.45 -24.43
CA GLU A 182 0.91 27.77 -23.13
C GLU A 182 -0.31 26.84 -23.13
N GLN A 183 -1.37 27.18 -23.88
CA GLN A 183 -2.58 26.35 -24.01
C GLN A 183 -2.33 25.13 -24.89
N ASP A 184 -1.58 25.28 -25.98
CA ASP A 184 -1.18 24.18 -26.84
C ASP A 184 -0.25 23.19 -26.12
N GLU A 185 0.70 23.69 -25.33
CA GLU A 185 1.55 22.82 -24.49
C GLU A 185 0.75 22.06 -23.42
N GLU A 186 -0.22 22.71 -22.75
CA GLU A 186 -1.09 22.04 -21.78
C GLU A 186 -1.92 20.93 -22.41
N GLN A 187 -2.50 21.20 -23.57
CA GLN A 187 -3.34 20.25 -24.29
C GLN A 187 -2.52 19.04 -24.77
N LEU A 188 -1.35 19.28 -25.37
CA LEU A 188 -0.41 18.20 -25.75
C LEU A 188 0.04 17.39 -24.53
N SER A 189 0.27 18.05 -23.39
CA SER A 189 0.70 17.38 -22.16
C SER A 189 -0.38 16.45 -21.58
N LYS A 190 -1.65 16.82 -21.75
CA LYS A 190 -2.84 16.07 -21.31
C LYS A 190 -3.10 14.88 -22.22
N GLU A 191 -2.93 15.06 -23.53
CA GLU A 191 -3.01 13.99 -24.52
C GLU A 191 -1.89 12.97 -24.33
N ALA A 192 -0.66 13.42 -24.00
CA ALA A 192 0.44 12.52 -23.67
C ALA A 192 0.13 11.62 -22.46
N ILE A 193 -0.48 12.17 -21.39
CA ILE A 193 -0.90 11.36 -20.21
C ILE A 193 -2.02 10.39 -20.59
N GLN A 194 -3.00 10.85 -21.39
CA GLN A 194 -4.07 9.97 -21.85
C GLN A 194 -3.52 8.77 -22.63
N ASN A 195 -2.58 9.03 -23.54
CA ASN A 195 -1.90 7.99 -24.30
C ASN A 195 -1.08 7.06 -23.39
N GLU A 196 -0.38 7.61 -22.39
CA GLU A 196 0.36 6.84 -21.38
C GLU A 196 -0.56 5.87 -20.63
N VAL A 197 -1.69 6.38 -20.13
CA VAL A 197 -2.72 5.60 -19.41
C VAL A 197 -3.31 4.52 -20.32
N LEU A 198 -3.72 4.87 -21.54
CA LEU A 198 -4.29 3.92 -22.51
C LEU A 198 -3.29 2.82 -22.87
N ALA A 199 -2.04 3.19 -23.14
CA ALA A 199 -0.97 2.24 -23.46
C ALA A 199 -0.69 1.29 -22.29
N TYR A 200 -0.66 1.79 -21.05
CA TYR A 200 -0.52 0.95 -19.87
C TYR A 200 -1.66 -0.08 -19.78
N PHE A 201 -2.93 0.35 -19.88
CA PHE A 201 -4.09 -0.56 -19.81
C PHE A 201 -4.19 -1.55 -20.99
N GLY A 202 -3.55 -1.27 -22.12
CA GLY A 202 -3.46 -2.17 -23.28
C GLY A 202 -2.41 -3.27 -23.16
N GLU A 203 -1.43 -3.12 -22.27
CA GLU A 203 -0.29 -4.04 -22.15
C GLU A 203 -0.70 -5.38 -21.49
N GLN A 204 0.10 -6.44 -21.72
CA GLN A 204 -0.13 -7.75 -21.10
C GLN A 204 0.04 -7.71 -19.57
N SER A 205 -0.78 -8.49 -18.87
CA SER A 205 -0.74 -8.59 -17.40
C SER A 205 0.49 -9.36 -16.95
N LEU A 206 1.14 -8.87 -15.90
CA LEU A 206 2.30 -9.51 -15.30
C LEU A 206 1.89 -10.82 -14.60
N PRO A 207 2.72 -11.88 -14.65
CA PRO A 207 2.52 -13.07 -13.82
C PRO A 207 2.41 -12.73 -12.34
N LYS A 208 1.61 -13.51 -11.59
CA LYS A 208 1.35 -13.25 -10.16
C LYS A 208 2.59 -13.34 -9.26
N LYS A 209 3.65 -14.02 -9.73
CA LYS A 209 4.88 -14.27 -8.97
C LYS A 209 5.90 -13.14 -9.07
N ASP A 210 5.77 -12.28 -10.06
CA ASP A 210 6.74 -11.22 -10.30
C ASP A 210 6.40 -9.97 -9.48
N ASP A 211 7.42 -9.19 -9.17
CA ASP A 211 7.29 -7.97 -8.36
C ASP A 211 6.81 -6.80 -9.24
N PRO A 212 5.65 -6.19 -8.93
CA PRO A 212 5.16 -5.01 -9.64
C PRO A 212 6.13 -3.82 -9.57
N LEU A 213 6.90 -3.65 -8.49
CA LEU A 213 7.83 -2.52 -8.34
C LEU A 213 9.02 -2.65 -9.30
N ILE A 214 9.53 -3.86 -9.50
CA ILE A 214 10.59 -4.14 -10.48
C ILE A 214 10.08 -3.86 -11.90
N TRP A 215 8.82 -4.22 -12.19
CA TRP A 215 8.21 -3.92 -13.48
C TRP A 215 8.10 -2.41 -13.73
N TRP A 216 7.67 -1.64 -12.74
CA TRP A 216 7.60 -0.18 -12.84
C TRP A 216 8.97 0.45 -13.04
N LYS A 217 10.01 -0.04 -12.34
CA LYS A 217 11.40 0.40 -12.54
C LYS A 217 11.89 0.14 -13.96
N ALA A 218 11.57 -1.01 -14.55
CA ALA A 218 11.95 -1.34 -15.92
C ALA A 218 11.19 -0.51 -16.98
N ASN A 219 9.96 -0.08 -16.67
CA ASN A 219 9.08 0.65 -17.60
C ASN A 219 8.95 2.14 -17.28
N GLU A 220 9.77 2.68 -16.38
CA GLU A 220 9.74 4.08 -15.96
C GLU A 220 9.92 5.04 -17.14
N GLN A 221 10.76 4.69 -18.11
CA GLN A 221 10.98 5.49 -19.31
C GLN A 221 9.77 5.48 -20.27
N ARG A 222 9.00 4.39 -20.30
CA ARG A 222 7.76 4.29 -21.11
C ARG A 222 6.60 5.00 -20.45
N PHE A 223 6.53 4.95 -19.12
CA PHE A 223 5.40 5.45 -18.33
C PHE A 223 5.89 6.32 -17.16
N PRO A 224 6.47 7.50 -17.43
CA PRO A 224 7.13 8.32 -16.40
C PRO A 224 6.17 8.90 -15.37
N THR A 225 4.93 9.23 -15.76
CA THR A 225 3.94 9.82 -14.85
C THR A 225 3.30 8.73 -14.00
N LEU A 226 2.95 7.61 -14.62
CA LEU A 226 2.34 6.48 -13.93
C LEU A 226 3.33 5.74 -13.03
N ALA A 227 4.61 5.64 -13.41
CA ALA A 227 5.62 5.04 -12.54
C ALA A 227 5.79 5.81 -11.22
N LYS A 228 5.74 7.14 -11.25
CA LYS A 228 5.77 7.97 -10.04
C LYS A 228 4.55 7.72 -9.16
N LEU A 229 3.35 7.72 -9.75
CA LEU A 229 2.12 7.40 -9.03
C LEU A 229 2.16 5.97 -8.45
N ALA A 230 2.58 4.99 -9.24
CA ALA A 230 2.71 3.61 -8.81
C ALA A 230 3.68 3.47 -7.64
N ASN A 231 4.85 4.10 -7.70
CA ASN A 231 5.81 4.09 -6.60
C ASN A 231 5.24 4.75 -5.33
N SER A 232 4.44 5.80 -5.45
CA SER A 232 3.80 6.42 -4.28
C SER A 232 2.69 5.58 -3.67
N LEU A 233 1.86 4.92 -4.49
CA LEU A 233 0.67 4.20 -4.04
C LEU A 233 0.95 2.74 -3.66
N LEU A 234 1.85 2.06 -4.38
CA LEU A 234 2.18 0.66 -4.15
C LEU A 234 3.10 0.46 -2.94
N CYS A 235 3.86 1.49 -2.54
CA CYS A 235 4.70 1.45 -1.33
C CYS A 235 3.92 1.63 -0.03
N ILE A 236 2.63 1.93 -0.09
CA ILE A 236 1.78 2.06 1.11
C ILE A 236 1.47 0.65 1.63
N PRO A 237 1.82 0.32 2.89
CA PRO A 237 1.44 -0.96 3.48
C PRO A 237 -0.07 -1.04 3.69
N ALA A 238 -0.64 -2.24 3.55
CA ALA A 238 -2.07 -2.46 3.74
C ALA A 238 -2.49 -2.50 5.21
N THR A 239 -1.52 -2.74 6.11
CA THR A 239 -1.73 -2.96 7.53
C THR A 239 -0.80 -2.07 8.35
N SER A 240 -1.17 -1.81 9.59
CA SER A 240 -0.30 -1.20 10.60
C SER A 240 0.76 -2.16 11.14
N THR A 241 0.81 -3.43 10.69
CA THR A 241 1.74 -4.44 11.19
C THR A 241 3.22 -4.00 11.17
N PRO A 242 3.73 -3.24 10.18
CA PRO A 242 5.11 -2.76 10.22
C PRO A 242 5.39 -1.84 11.40
N SER A 243 4.41 -1.01 11.76
CA SER A 243 4.50 -0.16 12.95
C SER A 243 4.39 -0.98 14.25
N GLU A 244 3.58 -2.03 14.28
CA GLU A 244 3.48 -2.93 15.44
C GLU A 244 4.77 -3.70 15.69
N TRP A 245 5.44 -4.16 14.62
CA TRP A 245 6.77 -4.77 14.74
C TRP A 245 7.79 -3.75 15.29
N LEU A 246 7.78 -2.53 14.76
CA LEU A 246 8.61 -1.42 15.26
C LEU A 246 8.36 -1.16 16.76
N PHE A 247 7.11 -1.06 17.19
CA PHE A 247 6.74 -0.85 18.60
C PHE A 247 7.06 -2.06 19.48
N SER A 248 6.96 -3.28 18.95
CA SER A 248 7.35 -4.50 19.68
C SER A 248 8.87 -4.57 19.85
N ALA A 249 9.64 -4.23 18.82
CA ALA A 249 11.09 -4.15 18.88
C ALA A 249 11.55 -3.05 19.85
N ALA A 250 10.98 -1.84 19.74
CA ALA A 250 11.21 -0.74 20.67
C ALA A 250 10.82 -1.13 22.11
N GLY A 251 9.66 -1.75 22.29
CA GLY A 251 9.19 -2.27 23.57
C GLY A 251 10.14 -3.31 24.15
N ASN A 252 10.75 -4.16 23.32
CA ASN A 252 11.76 -5.12 23.75
C ASN A 252 13.07 -4.44 24.16
N ILE A 253 13.50 -3.39 23.44
CA ILE A 253 14.67 -2.56 23.79
C ILE A 253 14.46 -1.87 25.14
N VAL A 254 13.26 -1.31 25.36
CA VAL A 254 12.85 -0.62 26.60
C VAL A 254 12.57 -1.61 27.75
N SER A 255 12.07 -2.81 27.47
CA SER A 255 11.69 -3.78 28.51
C SER A 255 12.87 -4.64 28.98
N LYS A 256 13.75 -5.09 28.07
CA LYS A 256 14.96 -5.85 28.43
C LYS A 256 15.94 -5.02 29.25
N LYS A 257 15.96 -3.70 29.01
CA LYS A 257 16.72 -2.75 29.80
C LYS A 257 15.74 -1.98 30.67
N ARG A 258 15.63 -2.30 31.97
CA ARG A 258 15.10 -1.37 33.00
C ARG A 258 15.95 -0.08 33.13
N ALA A 259 16.47 0.43 32.03
CA ALA A 259 17.50 1.44 31.95
C ALA A 259 16.87 2.79 31.63
N SER A 260 17.42 3.79 32.32
CA SER A 260 17.26 5.23 32.13
C SER A 260 17.67 5.68 30.71
N LEU A 261 17.04 5.14 29.66
CA LEU A 261 17.18 5.64 28.30
C LEU A 261 16.21 6.81 28.11
N SER A 262 16.72 7.94 27.62
CA SER A 262 15.83 9.02 27.19
C SER A 262 15.07 8.59 25.93
N PRO A 263 13.88 9.18 25.66
CA PRO A 263 13.10 8.91 24.45
C PRO A 263 13.94 9.02 23.16
N GLU A 264 14.83 10.03 23.09
CA GLU A 264 15.73 10.24 21.94
C GLU A 264 16.65 9.04 21.67
N HIS A 265 17.19 8.41 22.71
CA HIS A 265 18.04 7.23 22.54
C HIS A 265 17.24 5.99 22.13
N VAL A 266 15.99 5.87 22.58
CA VAL A 266 15.09 4.79 22.16
C VAL A 266 14.78 4.94 20.67
N ASP A 267 14.47 6.14 20.21
CA ASP A 267 14.20 6.41 18.79
C ASP A 267 15.43 6.10 17.93
N MET A 268 16.61 6.55 18.33
CA MET A 268 17.86 6.31 17.60
C MET A 268 18.21 4.80 17.54
N LEU A 269 18.09 4.08 18.66
CA LEU A 269 18.33 2.64 18.70
C LEU A 269 17.32 1.87 17.84
N THR A 270 16.05 2.28 17.88
CA THR A 270 15.00 1.66 17.08
C THR A 270 15.24 1.92 15.59
N PHE A 271 15.59 3.16 15.22
CA PHE A 271 15.97 3.53 13.85
C PHE A 271 17.15 2.69 13.36
N LEU A 272 18.24 2.60 14.13
CA LEU A 272 19.41 1.80 13.75
C LEU A 272 19.06 0.32 13.64
N HIS A 273 18.28 -0.23 14.58
CA HIS A 273 17.88 -1.63 14.56
C HIS A 273 17.07 -1.99 13.32
N CYS A 274 16.08 -1.17 12.95
CA CYS A 274 15.22 -1.40 11.81
C CYS A 274 15.92 -1.14 10.47
N ASN A 275 16.85 -0.18 10.43
CA ASN A 275 17.58 0.18 9.20
C ASN A 275 18.90 -0.56 9.02
N HIS A 276 19.38 -1.32 10.01
CA HIS A 276 20.66 -2.03 9.94
C HIS A 276 20.81 -2.87 8.66
N ARG A 277 19.73 -3.49 8.18
CA ARG A 277 19.74 -4.30 6.94
C ARG A 277 19.97 -3.48 5.66
N PHE A 278 19.69 -2.18 5.68
CA PHE A 278 19.87 -1.28 4.53
C PHE A 278 21.18 -0.48 4.59
N LEU A 279 21.89 -0.54 5.72
CA LEU A 279 23.12 0.22 5.99
C LEU A 279 24.41 -0.60 5.79
N GLY A 280 24.32 -1.83 5.26
CA GLY A 280 25.45 -2.75 5.04
C GLY A 280 25.51 -3.26 3.61
#